data_AF-A0A815TDS1-F1
#
_entry.id   AF-A0A815TDS1-F1
#
_cell.length_a   1.000
_cell.length_b   1.000
_cell.length_c   1.000
_cell.angle_alpha   90.00
_cell.angle_beta   90.00
_cell.angle_gamma   90.00
#
_symmetry.space_group_name_H-M   'P 1'
#
loop_
_entity.id
_entity.type
_entity.pdbx_description
1 polymer ?
#
loop_
_entity_poly.entity_id
_entity_poly.type
_entity_poly.pdbx_seq_one_letter_code
_entity_poly.pdbx_strand_id
1 'polypeptide(L)'
;MVALGPALGFLMGSALLSTWINIGDNAIPNGITSNDPRWIGRWWAGFLVSASSLTILSFLLCTFPDKLPRDINQTSQSIDKTQSTESVCALGQAATRRHTLPKLSHPTQCKSLCQISKFKDILTSITDLLMNFTYLLIVLINSVESILVVSFTTFMVKYIESAFNLSSALSSTLTGSIVVPAAVFGTFTGGYLVRRFHMGILQCIKMILIACIISWLGLIALLFLKCQSTTVYQDSKECSKSCHCSPHVYQPVCYQEKVTYLSPCHAGCTNLTGTDYSNCTCLPNGDSNVRLGSCQNICYTETFLFLSILFVVTFFQTLMATPQLIIILRSVQHELQSFGLGLENCIMKILAQIPAPILFGIIIDNQCLFWSQATCDRRGSCFIYNGDRLPFTLFGTAIIIKSISFCLLIILLTVTIRRHKTPNTNLSSTVAVPPILPVHEQENPLIITPS
;
A
#
# COMPACT_ATOMS: atom_id res chain seq x y z
N MET A 1 -11.74 2.80 5.30
CA MET A 1 -11.79 1.82 4.19
C MET A 1 -10.45 1.14 3.89
N VAL A 2 -9.30 1.66 4.35
CA VAL A 2 -7.97 1.15 3.96
C VAL A 2 -7.55 -0.19 4.59
N ALA A 3 -8.11 -0.60 5.74
CA ALA A 3 -7.63 -1.80 6.45
C ALA A 3 -8.42 -3.11 6.15
N LEU A 4 -9.75 -3.03 6.03
CA LEU A 4 -10.61 -4.22 5.86
C LEU A 4 -10.52 -4.84 4.46
N GLY A 5 -10.33 -4.03 3.41
CA GLY A 5 -10.19 -4.51 2.05
C GLY A 5 -8.95 -5.41 1.87
N PRO A 6 -7.74 -4.93 2.22
CA PRO A 6 -6.53 -5.76 2.18
C PRO A 6 -6.62 -7.02 3.06
N ALA A 7 -7.31 -6.95 4.20
CA ALA A 7 -7.56 -8.10 5.07
C ALA A 7 -8.23 -9.26 4.33
N LEU A 8 -9.39 -8.95 3.74
CA LEU A 8 -10.17 -9.91 2.97
C LEU A 8 -9.39 -10.37 1.73
N GLY A 9 -8.66 -9.45 1.10
CA GLY A 9 -7.80 -9.74 -0.04
C GLY A 9 -6.69 -10.76 0.26
N PHE A 10 -5.96 -10.61 1.36
CA PHE A 10 -4.89 -11.54 1.75
C PHE A 10 -5.43 -12.92 2.15
N LEU A 11 -6.54 -12.97 2.91
CA LEU A 11 -7.17 -14.23 3.31
C LEU A 11 -7.72 -14.98 2.09
N MET A 12 -8.44 -14.28 1.22
CA MET A 12 -8.95 -14.86 -0.02
C MET A 12 -7.81 -15.27 -0.95
N GLY A 13 -6.78 -14.44 -1.08
CA GLY A 13 -5.58 -14.74 -1.86
C GLY A 13 -4.91 -16.02 -1.36
N SER A 14 -4.68 -16.16 -0.05
CA SER A 14 -4.10 -17.37 0.54
C SER A 14 -4.91 -18.63 0.22
N ALA A 15 -6.24 -18.58 0.39
CA ALA A 15 -7.12 -19.71 0.10
C ALA A 15 -7.14 -20.10 -1.39
N LEU A 16 -7.01 -19.14 -2.29
CA LEU A 16 -6.94 -19.41 -3.73
C LEU A 16 -5.56 -19.92 -4.15
N LEU A 17 -4.49 -19.40 -3.54
CA LEU A 17 -3.11 -19.83 -3.82
C LEU A 17 -2.80 -21.23 -3.28
N SER A 18 -3.54 -21.72 -2.28
CA SER A 18 -3.41 -23.10 -1.78
C SER A 18 -4.04 -24.15 -2.69
N THR A 19 -4.74 -23.74 -3.75
CA THR A 19 -5.31 -24.64 -4.77
C THR A 19 -4.52 -24.57 -6.07
N TRP A 20 -4.35 -25.70 -6.76
CA TRP A 20 -3.55 -25.81 -7.98
C TRP A 20 -4.18 -25.06 -9.15
N ILE A 21 -3.37 -24.41 -10.00
CA ILE A 21 -3.80 -23.54 -11.11
C ILE A 21 -4.92 -24.10 -12.00
N ASN A 22 -4.91 -25.40 -12.31
CA ASN A 22 -5.88 -26.05 -13.21
C ASN A 22 -7.09 -26.60 -12.44
N ILE A 23 -8.25 -26.65 -13.11
CA ILE A 23 -9.50 -27.21 -12.60
C ILE A 23 -9.71 -28.60 -13.23
N GLY A 24 -9.93 -29.64 -12.42
CA GLY A 24 -10.26 -31.01 -12.87
C GLY A 24 -9.57 -32.12 -12.08
N ASP A 25 -10.07 -33.36 -12.21
CA ASP A 25 -9.67 -34.50 -11.36
C ASP A 25 -8.23 -35.02 -11.61
N ASN A 26 -7.63 -34.67 -12.75
CA ASN A 26 -6.22 -34.97 -13.09
C ASN A 26 -5.34 -33.70 -13.10
N ALA A 27 -5.79 -32.62 -12.47
CA ALA A 27 -5.14 -31.31 -12.59
C ALA A 27 -3.76 -31.24 -11.93
N ILE A 28 -3.53 -32.04 -10.87
CA ILE A 28 -2.27 -32.07 -10.12
C ILE A 28 -1.41 -33.22 -10.67
N PRO A 29 -0.23 -32.95 -11.24
CA PRO A 29 0.72 -33.99 -11.59
C PRO A 29 1.12 -34.79 -10.34
N ASN A 30 1.24 -36.12 -10.46
CA ASN A 30 1.54 -37.02 -9.34
C ASN A 30 2.72 -36.51 -8.48
N GLY A 31 2.49 -36.35 -7.17
CA GLY A 31 3.52 -36.00 -6.18
C GLY A 31 3.78 -34.51 -5.97
N ILE A 32 3.07 -33.59 -6.67
CA ILE A 32 3.24 -32.15 -6.46
C ILE A 32 2.39 -31.68 -5.27
N THR A 33 3.05 -31.11 -4.27
CA THR A 33 2.41 -30.53 -3.08
C THR A 33 2.58 -29.00 -3.05
N SER A 34 1.85 -28.28 -2.21
CA SER A 34 1.94 -26.81 -2.08
C SER A 34 3.33 -26.28 -1.68
N ASN A 35 4.24 -27.17 -1.29
CA ASN A 35 5.61 -26.83 -0.93
C ASN A 35 6.60 -27.03 -2.09
N ASP A 36 6.18 -27.65 -3.20
CA ASP A 36 7.02 -27.81 -4.39
C ASP A 36 7.16 -26.44 -5.08
N PRO A 37 8.37 -26.00 -5.49
CA PRO A 37 8.57 -24.76 -6.24
C PRO A 37 7.85 -24.70 -7.59
N ARG A 38 7.38 -25.84 -8.12
CA ARG A 38 6.51 -25.90 -9.30
C ARG A 38 5.05 -25.59 -8.99
N TRP A 39 4.70 -25.43 -7.71
CA TRP A 39 3.36 -25.07 -7.29
C TRP A 39 2.98 -23.65 -7.73
N ILE A 40 2.03 -23.57 -8.66
CA ILE A 40 1.42 -22.32 -9.06
C ILE A 40 -0.03 -22.36 -8.57
N GLY A 41 -0.34 -21.48 -7.62
CA GLY A 41 -1.69 -21.32 -7.09
C GLY A 41 -2.66 -20.74 -8.13
N ARG A 42 -3.97 -20.86 -7.89
CA ARG A 42 -5.03 -20.27 -8.74
C ARG A 42 -5.09 -18.74 -8.64
N TRP A 43 -4.06 -18.06 -9.12
CA TRP A 43 -3.93 -16.60 -9.07
C TRP A 43 -5.06 -15.87 -9.82
N TRP A 44 -5.57 -16.45 -10.91
CA TRP A 44 -6.62 -15.85 -11.74
C TRP A 44 -8.01 -15.84 -11.06
N ALA A 45 -8.26 -16.77 -10.12
CA ALA A 45 -9.57 -16.93 -9.49
C ALA A 45 -9.96 -15.70 -8.65
N GLY A 46 -8.98 -14.97 -8.11
CA GLY A 46 -9.25 -13.76 -7.33
C GLY A 46 -9.91 -12.66 -8.15
N PHE A 47 -9.61 -12.57 -9.45
CA PHE A 47 -10.25 -11.60 -10.34
C PHE A 47 -11.73 -11.93 -10.57
N LEU A 48 -12.10 -13.21 -10.65
CA LEU A 48 -13.50 -13.60 -10.80
C LEU A 48 -14.32 -13.33 -9.53
N VAL A 49 -13.75 -13.61 -8.36
CA VAL A 49 -14.44 -13.34 -7.07
C VAL A 49 -14.60 -11.84 -6.84
N SER A 50 -13.57 -11.05 -7.13
CA SER A 50 -13.67 -9.59 -7.02
C SER A 50 -14.64 -8.99 -8.06
N ALA A 51 -14.60 -9.45 -9.31
CA ALA A 51 -15.52 -9.00 -10.36
C ALA A 51 -16.98 -9.31 -10.00
N SER A 52 -17.28 -10.54 -9.59
CA SER A 52 -18.64 -10.93 -9.16
C SER A 52 -19.12 -10.13 -7.96
N SER A 53 -18.27 -9.93 -6.95
CA SER A 53 -18.59 -9.09 -5.78
C SER A 53 -18.91 -7.65 -6.18
N LEU A 54 -18.13 -7.07 -7.10
CA LEU A 54 -18.35 -5.71 -7.61
C LEU A 54 -19.62 -5.62 -8.45
N THR A 55 -19.95 -6.64 -9.27
CA THR A 55 -21.19 -6.68 -10.04
C THR A 55 -22.41 -6.72 -9.12
N ILE A 56 -22.37 -7.53 -8.06
CA ILE A 56 -23.43 -7.59 -7.04
C ILE A 56 -23.58 -6.24 -6.35
N LEU A 57 -22.48 -5.63 -5.90
CA LEU A 57 -22.52 -4.32 -5.26
C LEU A 57 -23.04 -3.23 -6.21
N SER A 58 -22.62 -3.25 -7.48
CA SER A 58 -23.11 -2.33 -8.49
C SER A 58 -24.62 -2.48 -8.70
N PHE A 59 -25.13 -3.71 -8.75
CA PHE A 59 -26.57 -3.97 -8.84
C PHE A 59 -27.32 -3.43 -7.62
N LEU A 60 -26.81 -3.66 -6.41
CA LEU A 60 -27.39 -3.09 -5.18
C LEU A 60 -27.39 -1.56 -5.20
N LEU A 61 -26.31 -0.94 -5.68
CA LEU A 61 -26.22 0.51 -5.83
C LEU A 61 -27.23 1.05 -6.86
N CYS A 62 -27.51 0.32 -7.93
CA CYS A 62 -28.56 0.67 -8.89
C CYS A 62 -29.98 0.63 -8.31
N THR A 63 -30.20 -0.05 -7.18
CA THR A 63 -31.51 -0.03 -6.49
C THR A 63 -31.72 1.20 -5.62
N PHE A 64 -30.71 2.05 -5.44
CA PHE A 64 -30.89 3.30 -4.71
C PHE A 64 -31.71 4.30 -5.55
N PRO A 65 -32.68 5.00 -4.95
CA PRO A 65 -33.46 6.01 -5.65
C PRO A 65 -32.56 7.18 -6.06
N ASP A 66 -32.78 7.70 -7.27
CA ASP A 66 -32.02 8.83 -7.84
C ASP A 66 -32.05 10.10 -6.97
N LYS A 67 -33.02 10.18 -6.04
CA LYS A 67 -33.19 11.29 -5.12
C LYS A 67 -33.41 10.74 -3.72
N LEU A 68 -32.48 11.01 -2.81
CA LEU A 68 -32.75 10.86 -1.40
C LEU A 68 -33.79 11.92 -1.01
N PRO A 69 -34.83 11.57 -0.23
CA PRO A 69 -35.75 12.56 0.33
C PRO A 69 -34.93 13.55 1.16
N ARG A 70 -34.88 14.80 0.72
CA ARG A 70 -34.28 15.89 1.50
C ARG A 70 -35.20 16.19 2.67
N ASP A 71 -34.65 16.20 3.87
CA ASP A 71 -35.37 16.64 5.06
C ASP A 71 -35.64 18.14 4.95
N ILE A 72 -36.90 18.51 4.73
CA ILE A 72 -37.35 19.86 4.35
C ILE A 72 -37.04 20.89 5.46
N ASN A 73 -36.84 20.43 6.69
CA ASN A 73 -36.73 21.27 7.88
C ASN A 73 -35.36 21.95 8.07
N GLN A 74 -34.29 21.57 7.35
CA GLN A 74 -32.98 22.24 7.44
C GLN A 74 -32.76 23.32 6.38
N THR A 75 -33.69 23.44 5.42
CA THR A 75 -33.49 24.31 4.25
C THR A 75 -33.96 25.75 4.49
N SER A 76 -34.85 25.98 5.46
CA SER A 76 -35.35 27.33 5.79
C SER A 76 -34.30 28.25 6.45
N GLN A 77 -33.15 27.73 6.90
CA GLN A 77 -32.04 28.57 7.38
C GLN A 77 -30.86 28.67 6.38
N SER A 78 -30.78 27.78 5.39
CA SER A 78 -29.72 27.82 4.37
C SER A 78 -30.15 28.55 3.08
N ILE A 79 -31.45 28.59 2.75
CA ILE A 79 -31.95 29.31 1.55
C ILE A 79 -31.70 30.82 1.63
N ASP A 80 -31.71 31.45 2.81
CA ASP A 80 -31.42 32.89 2.95
C ASP A 80 -29.93 33.25 2.74
N LYS A 81 -29.01 32.28 2.70
CA LYS A 81 -27.60 32.53 2.34
C LYS A 81 -27.22 32.04 0.95
N THR A 82 -28.03 31.20 0.31
CA THR A 82 -27.75 30.65 -1.03
C THR A 82 -28.53 31.34 -2.15
N GLN A 83 -29.36 32.35 -1.85
CA GLN A 83 -29.98 33.21 -2.88
C GLN A 83 -29.09 34.34 -3.40
N SER A 84 -27.89 34.55 -2.84
CA SER A 84 -26.92 35.55 -3.35
C SER A 84 -25.97 35.01 -4.42
N THR A 85 -26.07 33.74 -4.82
CA THR A 85 -25.15 33.13 -5.81
C THR A 85 -25.83 32.44 -7.00
N GLU A 86 -27.15 32.59 -7.16
CA GLU A 86 -27.88 32.17 -8.38
C GLU A 86 -28.50 33.34 -9.17
N SER A 87 -28.20 34.59 -8.83
CA SER A 87 -28.70 35.78 -9.55
C SER A 87 -27.61 36.65 -10.18
N VAL A 88 -26.43 36.11 -10.50
CA VAL A 88 -25.38 36.84 -11.23
C VAL A 88 -25.63 36.87 -12.76
N CYS A 89 -26.66 36.19 -13.27
CA CYS A 89 -27.02 36.25 -14.69
C CYS A 89 -28.38 36.92 -15.00
N ALA A 90 -29.10 37.48 -14.01
CA ALA A 90 -30.44 38.04 -14.24
C ALA A 90 -30.68 39.47 -13.72
N LEU A 91 -29.67 40.18 -13.19
CA LEU A 91 -29.78 41.60 -12.82
C LEU A 91 -28.76 42.45 -13.59
N GLY A 92 -29.01 42.63 -14.88
CA GLY A 92 -28.27 43.55 -15.74
C GLY A 92 -29.17 44.43 -16.61
N GLN A 93 -30.45 44.56 -16.27
CA GLN A 93 -31.43 45.33 -17.04
C GLN A 93 -32.37 46.12 -16.14
N ALA A 94 -31.85 47.15 -15.47
CA ALA A 94 -32.60 48.38 -15.17
C ALA A 94 -31.63 49.48 -14.70
N ALA A 95 -31.61 50.61 -15.43
CA ALA A 95 -30.94 51.90 -15.14
C ALA A 95 -29.38 51.91 -15.34
N THR A 96 -28.72 52.71 -16.20
CA THR A 96 -29.04 53.95 -16.94
C THR A 96 -28.03 54.20 -18.09
N ARG A 97 -28.52 54.50 -19.31
CA ARG A 97 -27.97 55.33 -20.42
C ARG A 97 -26.44 55.53 -20.58
N ARG A 98 -25.85 55.09 -21.70
CA ARG A 98 -25.67 55.77 -23.03
C ARG A 98 -24.56 55.06 -23.84
N HIS A 99 -24.68 55.15 -25.16
CA HIS A 99 -23.80 54.67 -26.24
C HIS A 99 -24.08 53.28 -26.85
N THR A 100 -24.56 53.39 -28.09
CA THR A 100 -24.81 52.47 -29.20
C THR A 100 -23.76 51.38 -29.45
N LEU A 101 -24.21 50.12 -29.62
CA LEU A 101 -23.88 49.15 -30.71
C LEU A 101 -24.49 47.75 -30.37
N PRO A 102 -24.68 46.84 -31.35
CA PRO A 102 -25.95 46.15 -31.54
C PRO A 102 -26.04 44.75 -30.91
N LYS A 103 -27.29 44.30 -30.79
CA LYS A 103 -27.75 42.97 -30.40
C LYS A 103 -26.97 41.85 -31.10
N LEU A 104 -26.41 40.91 -30.35
CA LEU A 104 -26.01 39.60 -30.85
C LEU A 104 -26.88 38.52 -30.20
N SER A 105 -27.75 37.94 -31.01
CA SER A 105 -28.56 36.76 -30.75
C SER A 105 -27.74 35.50 -31.01
N HIS A 106 -27.49 34.62 -30.03
CA HIS A 106 -27.41 33.16 -30.20
C HIS A 106 -27.23 32.42 -28.84
N PRO A 107 -28.11 31.47 -28.47
CA PRO A 107 -28.06 30.74 -27.19
C PRO A 107 -27.18 29.48 -27.20
N THR A 108 -26.41 29.24 -28.26
CA THR A 108 -25.64 27.99 -28.46
C THR A 108 -24.16 28.09 -28.09
N GLN A 109 -23.61 29.28 -27.83
CA GLN A 109 -22.18 29.49 -27.55
C GLN A 109 -21.84 29.65 -26.06
N CYS A 110 -22.81 29.46 -25.15
CA CYS A 110 -22.62 29.64 -23.71
C CYS A 110 -22.14 28.36 -22.99
N LYS A 111 -22.37 27.16 -23.56
CA LYS A 111 -21.95 25.88 -22.94
C LYS A 111 -20.43 25.69 -22.94
N SER A 112 -19.74 26.01 -24.04
CA SER A 112 -18.27 25.88 -24.12
C SER A 112 -17.54 26.91 -23.28
N LEU A 113 -18.04 28.15 -23.19
CA LEU A 113 -17.43 29.21 -22.38
C LEU A 113 -17.59 28.93 -20.87
N CYS A 114 -18.76 28.41 -20.46
CA CYS A 114 -18.98 27.97 -19.07
C CYS A 114 -18.10 26.76 -18.69
N GLN A 115 -17.81 25.87 -19.64
CA GLN A 115 -16.93 24.71 -19.43
C GLN A 115 -15.45 25.11 -19.32
N ILE A 116 -15.00 26.08 -20.11
CA ILE A 116 -13.64 26.66 -20.02
C ILE A 116 -13.46 27.46 -18.72
N SER A 117 -14.48 28.23 -18.31
CA SER A 117 -14.46 28.94 -17.01
C SER A 117 -14.34 27.94 -15.86
N LYS A 118 -15.19 26.91 -15.82
CA LYS A 118 -15.14 25.88 -14.77
C LYS A 118 -13.81 25.13 -14.70
N PHE A 119 -13.19 24.84 -15.86
CA PHE A 119 -11.86 24.21 -15.87
C PHE A 119 -10.77 25.15 -15.32
N LYS A 120 -10.85 26.44 -15.67
CA LYS A 120 -9.95 27.46 -15.12
C LYS A 120 -10.14 27.61 -13.60
N ASP A 121 -11.38 27.60 -13.11
CA ASP A 121 -11.70 27.69 -11.68
C ASP A 121 -11.15 26.46 -10.91
N ILE A 122 -11.19 25.27 -11.51
CA ILE A 122 -10.57 24.05 -10.96
C ILE A 122 -9.04 24.19 -10.93
N LEU A 123 -8.42 24.64 -12.02
CA LEU A 123 -6.97 24.84 -12.06
C LEU A 123 -6.50 25.88 -11.04
N THR A 124 -7.25 26.98 -10.89
CA THR A 124 -7.00 27.99 -9.86
C THR A 124 -7.12 27.40 -8.47
N SER A 125 -8.14 26.59 -8.21
CA SER A 125 -8.29 25.88 -6.93
C SER A 125 -7.11 24.93 -6.65
N ILE A 126 -6.63 24.20 -7.65
CA ILE A 126 -5.44 23.34 -7.52
C ILE A 126 -4.21 24.18 -7.18
N THR A 127 -3.99 25.29 -7.89
CA THR A 127 -2.84 26.15 -7.62
C THR A 127 -2.91 26.76 -6.23
N ASP A 128 -4.10 27.17 -5.78
CA ASP A 128 -4.30 27.75 -4.45
C ASP A 128 -4.00 26.72 -3.35
N LEU A 129 -4.46 25.47 -3.53
CA LEU A 129 -4.15 24.38 -2.61
C LEU A 129 -2.64 24.06 -2.59
N LEU A 130 -2.00 23.96 -3.75
CA LEU A 130 -0.57 23.65 -3.85
C LEU A 130 0.32 24.81 -3.37
N MET A 131 -0.15 26.06 -3.46
CA MET A 131 0.52 27.22 -2.88
C MET A 131 0.46 27.22 -1.35
N ASN A 132 -0.51 26.52 -0.74
CA ASN A 132 -0.49 26.32 0.70
C ASN A 132 0.62 25.35 1.10
N PHE A 133 1.74 25.94 1.53
CA PHE A 133 2.95 25.21 1.90
C PHE A 133 2.74 24.08 2.93
N THR A 134 1.84 24.25 3.91
CA THR A 134 1.56 23.19 4.90
C THR A 134 0.86 22.00 4.26
N TYR A 135 -0.11 22.25 3.37
CA TYR A 135 -0.80 21.22 2.61
C TYR A 135 0.16 20.49 1.67
N LEU A 136 0.97 21.22 0.90
CA LEU A 136 1.94 20.62 -0.01
C LEU A 136 2.94 19.71 0.73
N LEU A 137 3.50 20.17 1.85
CA LEU A 137 4.44 19.36 2.63
C LEU A 137 3.82 18.08 3.19
N ILE A 138 2.61 18.14 3.76
CA ILE A 138 1.97 16.94 4.31
C ILE A 138 1.62 15.94 3.22
N VAL A 139 1.21 16.40 2.03
CA VAL A 139 0.96 15.53 0.86
C VAL A 139 2.25 14.86 0.38
N LEU A 140 3.37 15.59 0.35
CA LEU A 140 4.68 15.02 0.00
C LEU A 140 5.14 13.99 1.03
N ILE A 141 4.97 14.27 2.33
CA ILE A 141 5.25 13.30 3.40
C ILE A 141 4.42 12.04 3.21
N ASN A 142 3.10 12.19 3.00
CA ASN A 142 2.23 11.03 2.81
C ASN A 142 2.60 10.22 1.55
N SER A 143 3.04 10.91 0.49
CA SER A 143 3.54 10.27 -0.73
C SER A 143 4.79 9.44 -0.47
N VAL A 144 5.80 10.00 0.21
CA VAL A 144 7.04 9.28 0.56
C VAL A 144 6.74 8.08 1.46
N GLU A 145 5.87 8.23 2.46
CA GLU A 145 5.45 7.13 3.34
C GLU A 145 4.69 6.03 2.59
N SER A 146 3.86 6.42 1.63
CA SER A 146 3.08 5.48 0.81
C SER A 146 3.95 4.62 -0.09
N ILE A 147 5.13 5.09 -0.52
CA ILE A 147 6.11 4.27 -1.27
C ILE A 147 6.43 3.00 -0.48
N LEU A 148 6.68 3.12 0.83
CA LEU A 148 7.00 1.98 1.70
C LEU A 148 5.83 1.02 1.84
N VAL A 149 4.63 1.55 2.09
CA VAL A 149 3.42 0.74 2.26
C VAL A 149 3.12 -0.07 1.00
N VAL A 150 3.17 0.56 -0.17
CA VAL A 150 2.90 -0.10 -1.46
C VAL A 150 3.98 -1.15 -1.77
N SER A 151 5.25 -0.82 -1.55
CA SER A 151 6.37 -1.73 -1.85
C SER A 151 6.33 -2.97 -0.97
N PHE A 152 6.14 -2.82 0.34
CA PHE A 152 6.06 -3.96 1.24
C PHE A 152 4.77 -4.77 1.03
N THR A 153 3.63 -4.14 0.77
CA THR A 153 2.41 -4.90 0.46
C THR A 153 2.59 -5.79 -0.78
N THR A 154 3.38 -5.32 -1.76
CA THR A 154 3.62 -6.05 -3.02
C THR A 154 4.67 -7.15 -2.88
N PHE A 155 5.79 -6.87 -2.19
CA PHE A 155 6.96 -7.76 -2.19
C PHE A 155 7.24 -8.48 -0.86
N MET A 156 6.54 -8.16 0.23
CA MET A 156 6.81 -8.78 1.55
C MET A 156 6.56 -10.29 1.53
N VAL A 157 5.50 -10.75 0.87
CA VAL A 157 5.23 -12.20 0.72
C VAL A 157 6.42 -12.87 0.04
N LYS A 158 6.90 -12.29 -1.06
CA LYS A 158 8.03 -12.84 -1.81
C LYS A 158 9.33 -12.81 -1.02
N TYR A 159 9.54 -11.75 -0.24
CA TYR A 159 10.65 -11.66 0.69
C TYR A 159 10.60 -12.78 1.72
N ILE A 160 9.45 -13.03 2.35
CA ILE A 160 9.29 -14.09 3.36
C ILE A 160 9.48 -15.49 2.73
N GLU A 161 8.92 -15.73 1.55
CA GLU A 161 9.15 -16.96 0.78
C GLU A 161 10.65 -17.20 0.57
N SER A 162 11.37 -16.17 0.12
CA SER A 162 12.79 -16.28 -0.22
C SER A 162 13.72 -16.28 0.99
N ALA A 163 13.38 -15.57 2.06
CA ALA A 163 14.24 -15.37 3.23
C ALA A 163 14.09 -16.51 4.25
N PHE A 164 12.88 -17.08 4.39
CA PHE A 164 12.59 -18.14 5.36
C PHE A 164 12.30 -19.49 4.70
N ASN A 165 12.39 -19.59 3.37
CA ASN A 165 12.14 -20.80 2.58
C ASN A 165 10.77 -21.43 2.88
N LEU A 166 9.74 -20.57 3.01
CA LEU A 166 8.36 -20.95 3.29
C LEU A 166 7.56 -21.00 1.99
N SER A 167 6.50 -21.82 1.96
CA SER A 167 5.60 -21.87 0.79
C SER A 167 4.86 -20.55 0.58
N SER A 168 4.42 -20.30 -0.65
CA SER A 168 3.75 -19.04 -1.01
C SER A 168 2.44 -18.81 -0.22
N ALA A 169 1.66 -19.88 -0.02
CA ALA A 169 0.42 -19.82 0.75
C ALA A 169 0.68 -19.49 2.24
N LEU A 170 1.70 -20.11 2.85
CA LEU A 170 2.03 -19.87 4.25
C LEU A 170 2.62 -18.46 4.44
N SER A 171 3.50 -18.01 3.55
CA SER A 171 4.05 -16.65 3.55
C SER A 171 2.98 -15.58 3.39
N SER A 172 2.00 -15.82 2.52
CA SER A 172 0.83 -14.94 2.31
C SER A 172 -0.05 -14.87 3.56
N THR A 173 -0.29 -16.03 4.19
CA THR A 173 -1.09 -16.13 5.42
C THR A 173 -0.42 -15.39 6.58
N LEU A 174 0.89 -15.61 6.78
CA LEU A 174 1.65 -14.93 7.83
C LEU A 174 1.63 -13.41 7.64
N THR A 175 1.97 -12.94 6.43
CA THR A 175 1.95 -11.51 6.10
C THR A 175 0.57 -10.91 6.35
N GLY A 176 -0.49 -11.54 5.84
CA GLY A 176 -1.86 -11.09 6.06
C GLY A 176 -2.27 -11.08 7.52
N SER A 177 -1.95 -12.14 8.27
CA SER A 177 -2.31 -12.29 9.69
C SER A 177 -1.64 -11.27 10.61
N ILE A 178 -0.52 -10.67 10.20
CA ILE A 178 0.25 -9.73 11.01
C ILE A 178 0.02 -8.29 10.57
N VAL A 179 0.14 -8.02 9.26
CA VAL A 179 0.04 -6.66 8.72
C VAL A 179 -1.36 -6.11 8.92
N VAL A 180 -2.39 -6.94 8.78
CA VAL A 180 -3.79 -6.50 8.86
C VAL A 180 -4.19 -6.11 10.28
N PRO A 181 -4.02 -6.95 11.32
CA PRO A 181 -4.33 -6.52 12.68
C PRO A 181 -3.47 -5.32 13.10
N ALA A 182 -2.18 -5.30 12.74
CA ALA A 182 -1.33 -4.15 13.02
C ALA A 182 -1.90 -2.86 12.40
N ALA A 183 -2.38 -2.92 11.16
CA ALA A 183 -2.98 -1.78 10.47
C ALA A 183 -4.28 -1.30 11.12
N VAL A 184 -5.14 -2.24 11.52
CA VAL A 184 -6.40 -1.95 12.24
C VAL A 184 -6.07 -1.30 13.58
N PHE A 185 -5.34 -1.98 14.44
CA PHE A 185 -5.01 -1.49 15.78
C PHE A 185 -4.22 -0.18 15.74
N GLY A 186 -3.29 -0.01 14.79
CA GLY A 186 -2.54 1.22 14.61
C GLY A 186 -3.45 2.40 14.26
N THR A 187 -4.30 2.26 13.24
CA THR A 187 -5.24 3.31 12.83
C THR A 187 -6.23 3.68 13.94
N PHE A 188 -6.80 2.68 14.62
CA PHE A 188 -7.70 2.87 15.75
C PHE A 188 -7.00 3.58 16.91
N THR A 189 -5.79 3.14 17.27
CA THR A 189 -5.01 3.77 18.34
C THR A 189 -4.65 5.21 17.99
N GLY A 190 -4.26 5.49 16.74
CA GLY A 190 -4.00 6.85 16.27
C GLY A 190 -5.23 7.76 16.38
N GLY A 191 -6.41 7.26 16.01
CA GLY A 191 -7.67 8.02 16.16
C GLY A 191 -8.08 8.20 17.63
N TYR A 192 -7.94 7.15 18.43
CA TYR A 192 -8.21 7.20 19.87
C TYR A 192 -7.32 8.21 20.58
N LEU A 193 -6.01 8.20 20.32
CA LEU A 193 -5.05 9.15 20.89
C LEU A 193 -5.42 10.59 20.54
N VAL A 194 -5.70 10.87 19.25
CA VAL A 194 -6.03 12.23 18.81
C VAL A 194 -7.31 12.74 19.48
N ARG A 195 -8.33 11.87 19.61
CA ARG A 195 -9.59 12.20 20.27
C ARG A 195 -9.41 12.39 21.78
N ARG A 196 -8.72 11.46 22.45
CA ARG A 196 -8.57 11.43 23.92
C ARG A 196 -7.81 12.63 24.47
N PHE A 197 -6.79 13.08 23.74
CA PHE A 197 -5.92 14.18 24.14
C PHE A 197 -6.31 15.52 23.48
N HIS A 198 -7.41 15.58 22.72
CA HIS A 198 -7.86 16.77 21.99
C HIS A 198 -6.70 17.45 21.24
N MET A 199 -5.97 16.68 20.43
CA MET A 199 -4.70 17.15 19.87
C MET A 199 -4.89 18.30 18.87
N GLY A 200 -4.12 19.36 19.06
CA GLY A 200 -3.89 20.40 18.05
C GLY A 200 -2.94 19.92 16.95
N ILE A 201 -2.77 20.73 15.91
CA ILE A 201 -1.92 20.40 14.75
C ILE A 201 -0.47 20.11 15.18
N LEU A 202 0.06 20.91 16.12
CA LEU A 202 1.43 20.74 16.63
C LEU A 202 1.61 19.41 17.38
N GLN A 203 0.63 19.02 18.20
CA GLN A 203 0.64 17.74 18.91
C GLN A 203 0.54 16.56 17.93
N CYS A 204 -0.30 16.66 16.89
CA CYS A 204 -0.37 15.65 15.83
C CYS A 204 0.99 15.44 15.13
N ILE A 205 1.68 16.52 14.76
CA ILE A 205 3.00 16.43 14.11
C ILE A 205 4.02 15.77 15.04
N LYS A 206 4.04 16.11 16.34
CA LYS A 206 4.92 15.47 17.33
C LYS A 206 4.64 13.97 17.48
N MET A 207 3.36 13.58 17.50
CA MET A 207 2.97 12.17 17.56
C MET A 207 3.43 11.41 16.31
N ILE A 208 3.27 11.99 15.11
CA ILE A 208 3.76 11.41 13.86
C ILE A 208 5.29 11.26 13.90
N LEU A 209 6.01 12.25 14.42
CA LEU A 209 7.47 12.21 14.51
C LEU A 209 7.97 11.09 15.43
N ILE A 210 7.33 10.91 16.59
CA ILE A 210 7.65 9.82 17.52
C ILE A 210 7.38 8.45 16.87
N ALA A 211 6.23 8.29 16.22
CA ALA A 211 5.89 7.05 15.52
C ALA A 211 6.88 6.76 14.37
N CYS A 212 7.29 7.80 13.64
CA CYS A 212 8.28 7.70 12.57
C CYS A 212 9.64 7.20 13.10
N ILE A 213 10.13 7.73 14.22
CA ILE A 213 11.38 7.27 14.86
C ILE A 213 11.29 5.79 15.25
N ILE A 214 10.19 5.36 15.88
CA ILE A 214 10.02 3.97 16.30
C ILE A 214 10.01 3.03 15.09
N SER A 215 9.27 3.39 14.03
CA SER A 215 9.25 2.61 12.79
C SER A 215 10.62 2.56 12.09
N TRP A 216 11.41 3.64 12.14
CA TRP A 216 12.77 3.70 11.60
C TRP A 216 13.72 2.76 12.36
N LEU A 217 13.66 2.76 13.69
CA LEU A 217 14.43 1.83 14.53
C LEU A 217 14.04 0.37 14.28
N GLY A 218 12.74 0.10 14.11
CA GLY A 218 12.26 -1.24 13.78
C GLY A 218 12.75 -1.71 12.40
N LEU A 219 12.78 -0.84 11.39
CA LEU A 219 13.36 -1.18 10.07
C LEU A 219 14.85 -1.50 10.15
N ILE A 220 15.61 -0.82 11.03
CA ILE A 220 17.02 -1.15 11.27
C ILE A 220 17.16 -2.51 11.94
N ALA A 221 16.32 -2.84 12.92
CA ALA A 221 16.34 -4.15 13.54
C ALA A 221 16.10 -5.28 12.53
N LEU A 222 15.19 -5.07 11.57
CA LEU A 222 14.90 -6.03 10.49
C LEU A 222 16.09 -6.31 9.56
N LEU A 223 17.10 -5.42 9.47
CA LEU A 223 18.30 -5.67 8.65
C LEU A 223 19.11 -6.87 9.14
N PHE A 224 19.13 -7.09 10.45
CA PHE A 224 20.02 -8.07 11.09
C PHE A 224 19.34 -9.43 11.28
N LEU A 225 18.03 -9.51 11.08
CA LEU A 225 17.26 -10.74 11.23
C LEU A 225 17.24 -11.48 9.91
N LYS A 226 18.03 -12.55 9.85
CA LYS A 226 18.07 -13.45 8.70
C LYS A 226 18.10 -14.89 9.17
N CYS A 227 17.38 -15.76 8.47
CA CYS A 227 17.56 -17.19 8.59
C CYS A 227 18.81 -17.60 7.79
N GLN A 228 19.61 -18.51 8.32
CA GLN A 228 20.81 -18.99 7.63
C GLN A 228 20.40 -19.85 6.43
N SER A 229 20.66 -19.35 5.22
CA SER A 229 20.37 -20.07 3.98
C SER A 229 21.17 -21.38 3.90
N THR A 230 20.52 -22.44 3.45
CA THR A 230 21.19 -23.69 3.05
C THR A 230 22.16 -23.39 1.91
N THR A 231 23.33 -24.01 1.90
CA THR A 231 24.27 -23.85 0.78
C THR A 231 23.64 -24.43 -0.49
N VAL A 232 23.38 -23.56 -1.47
CA VAL A 232 22.99 -24.01 -2.81
C VAL A 232 24.28 -24.45 -3.50
N TYR A 233 24.40 -25.75 -3.73
CA TYR A 233 25.59 -26.29 -4.39
C TYR A 233 25.47 -26.04 -5.89
N GLN A 234 26.18 -25.02 -6.37
CA GLN A 234 26.08 -24.52 -7.74
C GLN A 234 27.10 -25.18 -8.69
N ASP A 235 28.12 -25.86 -8.17
CA ASP A 235 29.29 -26.25 -8.98
C ASP A 235 29.87 -27.64 -8.64
N SER A 236 29.16 -28.71 -9.02
CA SER A 236 29.76 -30.05 -9.19
C SER A 236 30.07 -30.30 -10.68
N LYS A 237 30.75 -29.35 -11.34
CA LYS A 237 31.16 -29.46 -12.75
C LYS A 237 31.94 -30.73 -13.07
N GLU A 238 32.57 -31.40 -12.11
CA GLU A 238 33.31 -32.64 -12.39
C GLU A 238 32.41 -33.87 -12.44
N CYS A 239 31.45 -33.99 -11.52
CA CYS A 239 30.57 -35.15 -11.47
C CYS A 239 29.38 -35.06 -12.44
N SER A 240 28.79 -33.87 -12.61
CA SER A 240 27.59 -33.70 -13.44
C SER A 240 27.88 -33.50 -14.93
N LYS A 241 29.16 -33.43 -15.34
CA LYS A 241 29.59 -33.24 -16.75
C LYS A 241 29.07 -34.33 -17.68
N SER A 242 28.97 -35.56 -17.18
CA SER A 242 28.50 -36.73 -17.95
C SER A 242 27.00 -36.69 -18.27
N CYS A 243 26.23 -35.82 -17.60
CA CYS A 243 24.76 -35.80 -17.71
C CYS A 243 24.21 -34.74 -18.67
N HIS A 244 25.07 -33.93 -19.33
CA HIS A 244 24.66 -32.85 -20.25
C HIS A 244 23.45 -32.03 -19.75
N CYS A 245 23.48 -31.65 -18.47
CA CYS A 245 22.36 -30.98 -17.81
C CYS A 245 22.07 -29.62 -18.46
N SER A 246 20.80 -29.32 -18.71
CA SER A 246 20.40 -27.97 -19.13
C SER A 246 20.69 -26.98 -17.98
N PRO A 247 21.45 -25.90 -18.23
CA PRO A 247 21.84 -24.94 -17.20
C PRO A 247 20.69 -24.07 -16.71
N HIS A 248 19.49 -24.20 -17.30
CA HIS A 248 18.32 -23.35 -17.03
C HIS A 248 17.16 -24.08 -16.33
N VAL A 249 17.32 -25.37 -16.01
CA VAL A 249 16.29 -26.16 -15.33
C VAL A 249 16.43 -26.03 -13.83
N TYR A 250 15.42 -25.45 -13.17
CA TYR A 250 15.34 -25.36 -11.72
C TYR A 250 14.31 -26.36 -11.18
N GLN A 251 14.80 -27.42 -10.54
CA GLN A 251 13.98 -28.41 -9.84
C GLN A 251 14.73 -28.87 -8.58
N PRO A 252 14.72 -28.06 -7.52
CA PRO A 252 15.60 -28.27 -6.38
C PRO A 252 15.36 -29.61 -5.72
N VAL A 253 16.45 -30.25 -5.32
CA VAL A 253 16.45 -31.49 -4.54
C VAL A 253 17.32 -31.31 -3.30
N CYS A 254 16.83 -31.84 -2.18
CA CYS A 254 17.47 -31.72 -0.89
C CYS A 254 18.22 -33.01 -0.54
N TYR A 255 19.49 -32.83 -0.15
CA TYR A 255 20.32 -33.87 0.43
C TYR A 255 20.56 -33.63 1.91
N GLN A 256 20.16 -34.60 2.74
CA GLN A 256 20.36 -34.63 4.21
C GLN A 256 20.01 -33.29 4.91
N GLU A 257 18.97 -32.58 4.45
CA GLU A 257 18.49 -31.30 5.02
C GLU A 257 19.53 -30.16 5.05
N LYS A 258 20.68 -30.31 4.40
CA LYS A 258 21.79 -29.35 4.48
C LYS A 258 22.15 -28.72 3.13
N VAL A 259 22.07 -29.51 2.05
CA VAL A 259 22.52 -29.10 0.72
C VAL A 259 21.38 -29.18 -0.28
N THR A 260 21.10 -28.07 -0.95
CA THR A 260 20.12 -28.01 -2.04
C THR A 260 20.85 -27.99 -3.38
N TYR A 261 20.58 -28.97 -4.24
CA TYR A 261 21.07 -28.98 -5.62
C TYR A 261 20.04 -28.34 -6.56
N LEU A 262 20.50 -27.69 -7.63
CA LEU A 262 19.65 -26.98 -8.61
C LEU A 262 18.65 -27.90 -9.32
N SER A 263 19.05 -29.12 -9.64
CA SER A 263 18.21 -30.12 -10.28
C SER A 263 18.67 -31.55 -9.95
N PRO A 264 17.82 -32.58 -10.11
CA PRO A 264 18.25 -33.98 -9.95
C PRO A 264 19.38 -34.36 -10.91
N CYS A 265 19.47 -33.71 -12.08
CA CYS A 265 20.58 -33.89 -13.03
C CYS A 265 21.91 -33.36 -12.47
N HIS A 266 21.89 -32.20 -11.80
CA HIS A 266 23.08 -31.65 -11.14
C HIS A 266 23.54 -32.49 -9.93
N ALA A 267 22.63 -33.28 -9.35
CA ALA A 267 22.93 -34.28 -8.33
C ALA A 267 23.36 -35.64 -8.92
N GLY A 268 23.27 -35.84 -10.25
CA GLY A 268 23.65 -37.07 -10.94
C GLY A 268 22.68 -38.23 -10.75
N CYS A 269 21.41 -37.96 -10.43
CA CYS A 269 20.40 -38.99 -10.17
C CYS A 269 19.83 -39.59 -11.46
N THR A 270 19.63 -40.91 -11.50
CA THR A 270 19.14 -41.63 -12.69
C THR A 270 17.77 -42.28 -12.51
N ASN A 271 17.38 -42.62 -11.28
CA ASN A 271 16.13 -43.30 -10.99
C ASN A 271 15.18 -42.44 -10.16
N LEU A 272 13.89 -42.51 -10.46
CA LEU A 272 12.82 -41.92 -9.64
C LEU A 272 12.10 -43.05 -8.90
N THR A 273 12.21 -43.08 -7.56
CA THR A 273 11.55 -44.05 -6.69
C THR A 273 10.47 -43.35 -5.87
N GLY A 274 9.22 -43.40 -6.35
CA GLY A 274 8.11 -42.66 -5.75
C GLY A 274 8.25 -41.15 -5.99
N THR A 275 8.43 -40.37 -4.93
CA THR A 275 8.68 -38.92 -5.00
C THR A 275 10.15 -38.54 -4.89
N ASP A 276 11.01 -39.50 -4.53
CA ASP A 276 12.43 -39.26 -4.24
C ASP A 276 13.29 -39.74 -5.40
N TYR A 277 14.39 -39.02 -5.65
CA TYR A 277 15.36 -39.41 -6.66
C TYR A 277 16.41 -40.31 -6.02
N SER A 278 16.78 -41.37 -6.72
CA SER A 278 17.73 -42.39 -6.27
C SER A 278 18.85 -42.60 -7.30
N ASN A 279 19.91 -43.26 -6.87
CA ASN A 279 21.12 -43.53 -7.67
C ASN A 279 21.80 -42.23 -8.15
N CYS A 280 22.09 -41.33 -7.21
CA CYS A 280 22.75 -40.04 -7.43
C CYS A 280 24.26 -40.15 -7.23
N THR A 281 25.06 -39.81 -8.23
CA THR A 281 26.53 -39.96 -8.20
C THR A 281 27.28 -38.77 -7.61
N CYS A 282 26.63 -37.60 -7.50
CA CYS A 282 27.29 -36.35 -7.11
C CYS A 282 27.07 -35.97 -5.63
N LEU A 283 26.67 -36.94 -4.82
CA LEU A 283 26.41 -36.77 -3.40
C LEU A 283 27.69 -37.01 -2.57
N PRO A 284 28.00 -36.13 -1.60
CA PRO A 284 29.10 -36.38 -0.68
C PRO A 284 28.75 -37.56 0.23
N ASN A 285 29.64 -38.56 0.31
CA ASN A 285 29.55 -39.80 1.11
C ASN A 285 28.85 -41.02 0.46
N GLY A 286 28.54 -41.00 -0.84
CA GLY A 286 28.06 -42.21 -1.55
C GLY A 286 26.63 -42.64 -1.19
N ASP A 287 25.86 -41.79 -0.50
CA ASP A 287 24.41 -41.94 -0.41
C ASP A 287 23.78 -41.90 -1.80
N SER A 288 22.63 -42.56 -1.95
CA SER A 288 21.99 -42.72 -3.26
C SER A 288 20.72 -41.87 -3.43
N ASN A 289 20.15 -41.31 -2.35
CA ASN A 289 18.79 -40.76 -2.38
C ASN A 289 18.75 -39.26 -2.04
N VAL A 290 17.91 -38.51 -2.76
CA VAL A 290 17.58 -37.11 -2.48
C VAL A 290 16.08 -36.89 -2.51
N ARG A 291 15.60 -36.00 -1.64
CA ARG A 291 14.19 -35.64 -1.57
C ARG A 291 13.90 -34.50 -2.54
N LEU A 292 12.73 -34.54 -3.17
CA LEU A 292 12.24 -33.43 -3.99
C LEU A 292 11.96 -32.18 -3.12
N GLY A 293 12.38 -31.01 -3.60
CA GLY A 293 12.21 -29.72 -2.94
C GLY A 293 13.50 -29.19 -2.32
N SER A 294 13.49 -27.92 -1.94
CA SER A 294 14.62 -27.29 -1.25
C SER A 294 14.73 -27.78 0.19
N CYS A 295 15.95 -27.83 0.74
CA CYS A 295 16.15 -28.17 2.14
C CYS A 295 15.50 -27.12 3.07
N GLN A 296 14.67 -27.58 4.01
CA GLN A 296 13.95 -26.71 4.93
C GLN A 296 14.80 -26.44 6.17
N ASN A 297 15.49 -25.28 6.21
CA ASN A 297 16.04 -24.75 7.44
C ASN A 297 14.96 -23.97 8.18
N ILE A 298 14.23 -24.65 9.07
CA ILE A 298 13.11 -24.01 9.77
C ILE A 298 13.63 -23.17 10.93
N CYS A 299 13.82 -21.87 10.69
CA CYS A 299 14.24 -20.91 11.70
C CYS A 299 13.01 -20.34 12.47
N TYR A 300 12.41 -21.10 13.38
CA TYR A 300 11.21 -20.64 14.12
C TYR A 300 11.44 -19.35 14.91
N THR A 301 12.56 -19.26 15.65
CA THR A 301 12.87 -18.11 16.51
C THR A 301 13.07 -16.84 15.70
N GLU A 302 13.91 -16.89 14.66
CA GLU A 302 14.18 -15.73 13.78
C GLU A 302 12.92 -15.30 13.02
N THR A 303 12.13 -16.26 12.55
CA THR A 303 10.85 -15.98 11.88
C THR A 303 9.90 -15.28 12.84
N PHE A 304 9.70 -15.81 14.05
CA PHE A 304 8.79 -15.20 15.03
C PHE A 304 9.24 -13.80 15.44
N LEU A 305 10.54 -13.60 15.62
CA LEU A 305 11.12 -12.30 15.98
C LEU A 305 10.97 -11.30 14.83
N PHE A 306 11.27 -11.70 13.60
CA PHE A 306 11.04 -10.89 12.40
C PHE A 306 9.56 -10.46 12.28
N LEU A 307 8.63 -11.40 12.42
CA LEU A 307 7.20 -11.16 12.35
C LEU A 307 6.72 -10.21 13.48
N SER A 308 7.28 -10.35 14.67
CA SER A 308 6.97 -9.48 15.81
C SER A 308 7.44 -8.04 15.57
N ILE A 309 8.66 -7.84 15.03
CA ILE A 309 9.13 -6.50 14.69
C ILE A 309 8.35 -5.92 13.52
N LEU A 310 8.00 -6.74 12.52
CA LEU A 310 7.16 -6.32 11.40
C LEU A 310 5.77 -5.83 11.87
N PHE A 311 5.19 -6.49 12.87
CA PHE A 311 3.96 -6.04 13.53
C PHE A 311 4.13 -4.64 14.12
N VAL A 312 5.19 -4.42 14.92
CA VAL A 312 5.47 -3.13 15.57
C VAL A 312 5.68 -2.03 14.54
N VAL A 313 6.50 -2.27 13.51
CA VAL A 313 6.75 -1.31 12.43
C VAL A 313 5.45 -0.95 11.72
N THR A 314 4.63 -1.94 11.37
CA THR A 314 3.35 -1.71 10.67
C THR A 314 2.33 -0.98 11.55
N PHE A 315 2.30 -1.31 12.84
CA PHE A 315 1.44 -0.63 13.82
C PHE A 315 1.76 0.86 13.91
N PHE A 316 3.04 1.22 14.10
CA PHE A 316 3.44 2.62 14.17
C PHE A 316 3.31 3.33 12.82
N GLN A 317 3.51 2.62 11.70
CA GLN A 317 3.28 3.17 10.36
C GLN A 317 1.83 3.60 10.16
N THR A 318 0.88 2.74 10.54
CA THR A 318 -0.56 3.01 10.35
C THR A 318 -1.15 3.91 11.42
N LEU A 319 -0.53 3.99 12.60
CA LEU A 319 -0.86 4.98 13.64
C LEU A 319 -0.75 6.42 13.12
N MET A 320 0.15 6.69 12.18
CA MET A 320 0.32 8.01 11.57
C MET A 320 -0.81 8.41 10.60
N ALA A 321 -1.60 7.46 10.08
CA ALA A 321 -2.60 7.75 9.04
C ALA A 321 -3.68 8.74 9.51
N THR A 322 -4.21 8.54 10.73
CA THR A 322 -5.26 9.39 11.30
C THR A 322 -4.79 10.83 11.57
N PRO A 323 -3.67 11.08 12.28
CA PRO A 323 -3.18 12.45 12.47
C PRO A 323 -2.77 13.12 11.15
N GLN A 324 -2.27 12.38 10.16
CA GLN A 324 -1.97 12.93 8.82
C GLN A 324 -3.26 13.45 8.14
N LEU A 325 -4.33 12.66 8.15
CA LEU A 325 -5.64 13.06 7.61
C LEU A 325 -6.17 14.33 8.30
N ILE A 326 -6.05 14.41 9.63
CA ILE A 326 -6.52 15.57 10.41
C ILE A 326 -5.72 16.82 10.06
N ILE A 327 -4.40 16.70 9.85
CA ILE A 327 -3.55 17.82 9.42
C ILE A 327 -4.00 18.30 8.03
N ILE A 328 -4.25 17.39 7.09
CA ILE A 328 -4.74 17.73 5.75
C ILE A 328 -6.07 18.48 5.83
N LEU A 329 -7.06 17.93 6.53
CA LEU A 329 -8.39 18.51 6.67
C LEU A 329 -8.36 19.90 7.34
N ARG A 330 -7.48 20.11 8.32
CA ARG A 330 -7.29 21.42 8.97
C ARG A 330 -6.46 22.41 8.15
N SER A 331 -5.72 21.93 7.15
CA SER A 331 -4.92 22.78 6.27
C SER A 331 -5.72 23.35 5.09
N VAL A 332 -6.89 22.78 4.80
CA VAL A 332 -7.76 23.15 3.68
C VAL A 332 -9.05 23.77 4.20
N GLN A 333 -9.57 24.77 3.49
CA GLN A 333 -10.87 25.38 3.80
C GLN A 333 -12.00 24.34 3.70
N HIS A 334 -13.03 24.46 4.54
CA HIS A 334 -14.11 23.47 4.64
C HIS A 334 -14.79 23.15 3.29
N GLU A 335 -14.95 24.14 2.42
CA GLU A 335 -15.58 24.00 1.11
C GLU A 335 -14.75 23.16 0.12
N LEU A 336 -13.43 23.10 0.31
CA LEU A 336 -12.47 22.44 -0.59
C LEU A 336 -11.89 21.14 -0.02
N GLN A 337 -12.36 20.66 1.15
CA GLN A 337 -11.78 19.49 1.82
C GLN A 337 -11.87 18.21 0.98
N SER A 338 -13.03 17.93 0.38
CA SER A 338 -13.23 16.75 -0.47
C SER A 338 -12.34 16.81 -1.72
N PHE A 339 -12.22 17.99 -2.32
CA PHE A 339 -11.33 18.24 -3.45
C PHE A 339 -9.85 18.05 -3.07
N GLY A 340 -9.44 18.55 -1.90
CA GLY A 340 -8.09 18.38 -1.36
C GLY A 340 -7.75 16.90 -1.13
N LEU A 341 -8.63 16.11 -0.53
CA LEU A 341 -8.42 14.66 -0.40
C LEU A 341 -8.35 13.94 -1.76
N GLY A 342 -9.11 14.41 -2.75
CA GLY A 342 -9.00 13.92 -4.12
C GLY A 342 -7.64 14.21 -4.74
N LEU A 343 -7.17 15.46 -4.62
CA LEU A 343 -5.88 15.91 -5.13
C LEU A 343 -4.71 15.18 -4.45
N GLU A 344 -4.76 15.01 -3.13
CA GLU A 344 -3.79 14.25 -2.35
C GLU A 344 -3.68 12.80 -2.84
N ASN A 345 -4.80 12.10 -3.06
CA ASN A 345 -4.81 10.77 -3.65
C ASN A 345 -4.22 10.72 -5.06
N CYS A 346 -4.51 11.70 -5.91
CA CYS A 346 -3.92 11.79 -7.25
C CYS A 346 -2.40 11.93 -7.18
N ILE A 347 -1.89 12.81 -6.30
CA ILE A 347 -0.44 13.02 -6.11
C ILE A 347 0.23 11.76 -5.58
N MET A 348 -0.36 11.12 -4.56
CA MET A 348 0.16 9.83 -4.03
C MET A 348 0.23 8.76 -5.11
N LYS A 349 -0.78 8.65 -5.98
CA LYS A 349 -0.78 7.65 -7.06
C LYS A 349 0.37 7.86 -8.03
N ILE A 350 0.59 9.10 -8.45
CA ILE A 350 1.61 9.46 -9.43
C ILE A 350 3.02 9.33 -8.82
N LEU A 351 3.23 9.86 -7.62
CA LEU A 351 4.56 9.93 -6.99
C LEU A 351 4.97 8.67 -6.24
N ALA A 352 4.00 7.88 -5.76
CA ALA A 352 4.28 6.71 -4.94
C ALA A 352 3.77 5.41 -5.56
N GLN A 353 2.47 5.29 -5.80
CA GLN A 353 1.87 3.98 -6.12
C GLN A 353 2.37 3.37 -7.44
N ILE A 354 2.60 4.20 -8.46
CA ILE A 354 3.13 3.76 -9.77
C ILE A 354 4.64 3.44 -9.70
N PRO A 355 5.53 4.33 -9.22
CA PRO A 355 6.97 4.08 -9.23
C PRO A 355 7.43 3.07 -8.17
N ALA A 356 6.72 2.93 -7.04
CA ALA A 356 7.17 2.10 -5.93
C ALA A 356 7.36 0.62 -6.30
N PRO A 357 6.38 -0.08 -6.93
CA PRO A 357 6.58 -1.47 -7.34
C PRO A 357 7.70 -1.64 -8.38
N ILE A 358 7.86 -0.67 -9.28
CA ILE A 358 8.90 -0.70 -10.33
C ILE A 358 10.29 -0.60 -9.70
N LEU A 359 10.48 0.38 -8.81
CA LEU A 359 11.74 0.60 -8.10
C LEU A 359 12.13 -0.63 -7.27
N PHE A 360 11.21 -1.12 -6.44
CA PHE A 360 11.47 -2.28 -5.58
C PHE A 360 11.62 -3.57 -6.37
N GLY A 361 10.91 -3.72 -7.49
CA GLY A 361 11.10 -4.84 -8.42
C GLY A 361 12.53 -4.88 -8.95
N ILE A 362 13.06 -3.76 -9.45
CA ILE A 362 14.45 -3.66 -9.94
C ILE A 362 15.45 -3.96 -8.80
N ILE A 363 15.22 -3.43 -7.59
CA ILE A 363 16.10 -3.67 -6.43
C ILE A 363 16.19 -5.17 -6.10
N ILE A 364 15.05 -5.85 -6.06
CA ILE A 364 14.97 -7.28 -5.75
C ILE A 364 15.58 -8.11 -6.89
N ASP A 365 15.26 -7.79 -8.13
CA ASP A 365 15.78 -8.46 -9.33
C ASP A 365 17.31 -8.35 -9.44
N ASN A 366 17.90 -7.24 -8.99
CA ASN A 366 19.36 -7.08 -8.92
C ASN A 366 20.04 -8.05 -7.93
N GLN A 367 19.28 -8.64 -7.00
CA GLN A 367 19.78 -9.66 -6.08
C GLN A 367 19.55 -11.10 -6.59
N CYS A 368 19.06 -11.26 -7.82
CA CYS A 368 18.83 -12.57 -8.41
C CYS A 368 20.15 -13.29 -8.73
N LEU A 369 20.30 -14.50 -8.19
CA LEU A 369 21.42 -15.40 -8.49
C LEU A 369 21.12 -16.32 -9.67
N PHE A 370 19.86 -16.75 -9.83
CA PHE A 370 19.47 -17.70 -10.86
C PHE A 370 18.14 -17.32 -11.52
N TRP A 371 18.23 -16.97 -12.81
CA TRP A 371 17.10 -16.54 -13.64
C TRP A 371 16.46 -17.74 -14.35
N SER A 372 15.13 -17.75 -14.42
CA SER A 372 14.43 -18.58 -15.39
C SER A 372 14.69 -18.07 -16.81
N GLN A 373 14.89 -18.99 -17.76
CA GLN A 373 15.01 -18.68 -19.18
C GLN A 373 13.70 -19.03 -19.88
N ALA A 374 13.06 -18.05 -20.50
CA ALA A 374 11.94 -18.31 -21.39
C ALA A 374 12.47 -18.94 -22.70
N THR A 375 11.60 -19.63 -23.44
CA THR A 375 11.87 -20.32 -24.72
C THR A 375 12.39 -19.43 -25.88
N CYS A 376 12.81 -18.19 -25.61
CA CYS A 376 13.31 -17.22 -26.59
C CYS A 376 14.45 -16.31 -26.04
N ASP A 377 15.36 -16.84 -25.22
CA ASP A 377 16.49 -16.10 -24.60
C ASP A 377 16.11 -14.83 -23.81
N ARG A 378 14.83 -14.71 -23.42
CA ARG A 378 14.35 -13.65 -22.54
C ARG A 378 14.43 -14.12 -21.09
N ARG A 379 14.90 -13.23 -20.21
CA ARG A 379 14.91 -13.44 -18.76
C ARG A 379 13.47 -13.47 -18.25
N GLY A 380 13.10 -14.55 -17.56
CA GLY A 380 11.81 -14.69 -16.87
C GLY A 380 11.91 -14.33 -15.39
N SER A 381 11.12 -14.98 -14.53
CA SER A 381 11.20 -14.82 -13.07
C SER A 381 12.53 -15.32 -12.49
N CYS A 382 12.96 -14.71 -11.39
CA CYS A 382 14.08 -15.22 -10.60
C CYS A 382 13.66 -16.38 -9.69
N PHE A 383 14.47 -17.44 -9.64
CA PHE A 383 14.24 -18.59 -8.77
C PHE A 383 14.96 -18.49 -7.43
N ILE A 384 16.18 -17.95 -7.41
CA ILE A 384 17.02 -17.88 -6.20
C ILE A 384 17.55 -16.47 -6.04
N TYR A 385 17.30 -15.85 -4.89
CA TYR A 385 17.85 -14.56 -4.50
C TYR A 385 19.00 -14.71 -3.52
N ASN A 386 19.90 -13.73 -3.50
CA ASN A 386 20.99 -13.67 -2.53
C ASN A 386 20.45 -13.32 -1.13
N GLY A 387 20.34 -14.33 -0.26
CA GLY A 387 19.81 -14.17 1.10
C GLY A 387 20.62 -13.24 2.00
N ASP A 388 21.91 -13.04 1.75
CA ASP A 388 22.75 -12.15 2.56
C ASP A 388 22.59 -10.68 2.18
N ARG A 389 22.43 -10.37 0.89
CA ARG A 389 22.33 -8.97 0.40
C ARG A 389 20.90 -8.47 0.26
N LEU A 390 19.93 -9.36 0.12
CA LEU A 390 18.52 -9.01 -0.05
C LEU A 390 17.95 -8.18 1.12
N PRO A 391 18.18 -8.53 2.42
CA PRO A 391 17.70 -7.73 3.53
C PRO A 391 18.29 -6.32 3.53
N PHE A 392 19.60 -6.18 3.28
CA PHE A 392 20.29 -4.88 3.26
C PHE A 392 19.81 -3.99 2.11
N THR A 393 19.56 -4.55 0.94
CA THR A 393 19.05 -3.78 -0.20
C THR A 393 17.59 -3.40 -0.02
N LEU A 394 16.74 -4.30 0.47
CA LEU A 394 15.31 -4.06 0.66
C LEU A 394 15.02 -3.13 1.86
N PHE A 395 15.50 -3.47 3.06
CA PHE A 395 15.26 -2.64 4.24
C PHE A 395 16.18 -1.42 4.28
N GLY A 396 17.38 -1.47 3.70
CA GLY A 396 18.25 -0.31 3.59
C GLY A 396 17.64 0.80 2.72
N THR A 397 17.03 0.44 1.59
CA THR A 397 16.28 1.40 0.76
C THR A 397 15.05 1.94 1.50
N ALA A 398 14.36 1.08 2.26
CA ALA A 398 13.25 1.52 3.11
C ALA A 398 13.69 2.54 4.19
N ILE A 399 14.83 2.33 4.82
CA ILE A 399 15.42 3.24 5.82
C ILE A 399 15.76 4.58 5.17
N ILE A 400 16.33 4.60 3.96
CA ILE A 400 16.61 5.84 3.23
C ILE A 400 15.33 6.63 2.96
N ILE A 401 14.30 5.98 2.42
CA ILE A 401 12.99 6.60 2.14
C ILE A 401 12.37 7.14 3.44
N LYS A 402 12.45 6.37 4.52
CA LYS A 402 11.94 6.78 5.84
C LYS A 402 12.70 7.97 6.42
N SER A 403 14.00 8.05 6.15
CA SER A 403 14.85 9.19 6.57
C SER A 403 14.47 10.47 5.82
N ILE A 404 14.12 10.37 4.53
CA ILE A 404 13.58 11.50 3.75
C ILE A 404 12.26 11.99 4.36
N SER A 405 11.34 11.07 4.71
CA SER A 405 10.09 11.43 5.38
C SER A 405 10.33 12.14 6.73
N PHE A 406 11.28 11.63 7.53
CA PHE A 406 11.67 12.26 8.79
C PHE A 406 12.17 13.70 8.60
N CYS A 407 13.04 13.94 7.61
CA CYS A 407 13.50 15.29 7.27
C CYS A 407 12.34 16.21 6.87
N LEU A 408 11.41 15.75 6.03
CA LEU A 408 10.24 16.52 5.64
C LEU A 408 9.32 16.83 6.84
N LEU A 409 9.17 15.90 7.78
CA LEU A 409 8.42 16.09 9.03
C LEU A 409 9.06 17.16 9.94
N ILE A 410 10.40 17.21 10.02
CA ILE A 410 11.12 18.26 10.76
C ILE A 410 10.90 19.64 10.12
N ILE A 411 10.93 19.70 8.78
CA ILE A 411 10.63 20.94 8.05
C ILE A 411 9.19 21.38 8.31
N LEU A 412 8.22 20.46 8.22
CA LEU A 412 6.82 20.72 8.53
C LEU A 412 6.66 21.26 9.95
N LEU A 413 7.25 20.59 10.95
CA LEU A 413 7.22 21.02 12.34
C LEU A 413 7.78 22.44 12.51
N THR A 414 8.93 22.73 11.89
CA THR A 414 9.58 24.04 11.97
C THR A 414 8.70 25.14 11.37
N VAL A 415 8.10 24.89 10.20
CA VAL A 415 7.21 25.87 9.57
C VAL A 415 5.94 26.09 10.38
N THR A 416 5.32 25.04 10.91
CA THR A 416 4.12 25.17 11.74
C THR A 416 4.42 25.93 13.03
N ILE A 417 5.58 25.70 13.68
CA ILE A 417 6.01 26.47 14.87
C ILE A 417 6.22 27.94 14.51
N ARG A 418 6.90 28.24 13.39
CA ARG A 418 7.15 29.62 12.96
C ARG A 418 5.85 30.37 12.71
N ARG A 419 4.90 29.75 11.98
CA ARG A 419 3.57 30.33 11.72
C ARG A 419 2.79 30.60 13.01
N HIS A 420 2.90 29.73 14.01
CA HIS A 420 2.22 29.91 15.30
C HIS A 420 2.88 31.01 16.17
N LYS A 421 4.19 31.28 15.99
CA LYS A 421 4.92 32.34 16.72
C LYS A 421 4.77 33.73 16.13
N THR A 422 4.34 33.86 14.88
CA THR A 422 4.00 35.14 14.26
C THR A 422 2.47 35.33 14.21
N PRO A 423 1.79 35.63 15.34
CA PRO A 423 0.45 36.19 15.26
C PRO A 423 0.57 37.66 14.85
N ASN A 424 0.35 37.95 13.56
CA ASN A 424 -0.01 39.25 12.97
C ASN A 424 0.55 40.54 13.62
N THR A 425 1.65 41.04 13.07
CA THR A 425 1.98 42.49 13.05
C THR A 425 2.15 42.96 11.62
N ASN A 426 1.11 42.80 10.78
CA ASN A 426 0.89 43.41 9.43
C ASN A 426 0.47 42.36 8.38
N LEU A 427 -0.81 41.97 8.35
CA LEU A 427 -1.47 41.64 7.07
C LEU A 427 -3.00 41.64 7.22
N SER A 428 -3.58 42.84 7.17
CA SER A 428 -4.99 43.03 6.85
C SER A 428 -5.21 42.75 5.36
N SER A 429 -5.28 41.47 4.95
CA SER A 429 -5.91 41.01 3.69
C SER A 429 -5.59 39.56 3.31
N THR A 430 -5.81 38.55 4.19
CA THR A 430 -6.27 37.22 3.74
C THR A 430 -6.64 36.33 4.93
N VAL A 431 -7.89 35.90 4.95
CA VAL A 431 -8.47 34.78 5.72
C VAL A 431 -8.19 34.82 7.23
N ALA A 432 -9.11 35.47 7.95
CA ALA A 432 -9.31 35.23 9.37
C ALA A 432 -9.71 33.76 9.59
N VAL A 433 -8.86 33.01 10.30
CA VAL A 433 -9.30 31.80 11.01
C VAL A 433 -10.15 32.29 12.18
N PRO A 434 -11.46 31.97 12.27
CA PRO A 434 -12.25 32.40 13.39
C PRO A 434 -11.77 31.71 14.68
N PRO A 435 -11.80 32.40 15.83
CA PRO A 435 -11.41 31.82 17.10
C PRO A 435 -12.38 30.71 17.50
N ILE A 436 -11.82 29.65 18.09
CA ILE A 436 -12.53 28.48 18.62
C ILE A 436 -13.40 28.95 19.80
N LEU A 437 -14.72 28.98 19.60
CA LEU A 437 -15.69 29.08 20.70
C LEU A 437 -15.80 27.71 21.39
N PRO A 438 -15.75 27.65 22.74
CA PRO A 438 -16.01 26.41 23.46
C PRO A 438 -17.49 26.03 23.29
N VAL A 439 -17.72 24.79 22.87
CA VAL A 439 -19.05 24.18 22.84
C VAL A 439 -19.48 23.96 24.29
N HIS A 440 -20.35 24.84 24.80
CA HIS A 440 -21.14 24.54 25.97
C HIS A 440 -22.21 23.50 25.59
N GLU A 441 -22.12 22.35 26.22
CA GLU A 441 -23.11 21.28 26.19
C GLU A 441 -24.36 21.77 26.92
N GLN A 442 -25.39 22.19 26.17
CA GLN A 442 -26.73 22.41 26.72
C GLN A 442 -27.46 21.07 26.77
N GLU A 443 -27.46 20.45 27.95
CA GLU A 443 -28.47 19.47 28.32
C GLU A 443 -29.85 20.15 28.32
N ASN A 444 -30.78 19.65 27.51
CA ASN A 444 -32.18 20.02 27.57
C ASN A 444 -32.98 18.77 27.98
N PRO A 445 -33.63 18.76 29.15
CA PRO A 445 -34.34 17.59 29.64
C PRO A 445 -35.67 17.40 28.88
N LEU A 446 -35.88 16.18 28.39
CA LEU A 446 -37.13 15.73 27.78
C LEU A 446 -38.21 15.65 28.87
N ILE A 447 -39.15 16.59 28.85
CA ILE A 447 -40.36 16.56 29.66
C ILE A 447 -41.33 15.54 29.05
N ILE A 448 -41.47 14.39 29.71
CA ILE A 448 -42.53 13.42 29.46
C ILE A 448 -43.75 13.88 30.27
N THR A 449 -44.86 14.18 29.58
CA THR A 449 -46.18 14.32 30.21
C THR A 449 -46.95 13.01 30.03
N PRO A 450 -47.75 12.56 31.01
CA PRO A 450 -48.42 11.28 30.96
C PRO A 450 -49.81 11.40 30.30
N SER A 451 -50.14 10.41 29.50
CA SER A 451 -51.52 9.96 29.22
C SER A 451 -51.53 8.45 29.15
#